data_AF-A0A2J7ZX73-F1
#
_entry.id   AF-A0A2J7ZX73-F1
#
_cell.length_a   1.000
_cell.length_b   1.000
_cell.length_c   1.000
_cell.angle_alpha   90.00
_cell.angle_beta   90.00
_cell.angle_gamma   90.00
#
_symmetry.space_group_name_H-M   'P 1'
#
loop_
_entity.id
_entity.type
_entity.pdbx_description
1 polymer ?
#
loop_
_entity_poly.entity_id
_entity_poly.type
_entity_poly.pdbx_seq_one_letter_code
_entity_poly.pdbx_strand_id
1 'polypeptide(L)'
;VYTLGGRTGRLSSEVVSSNSLEEFDPRGRSVRTQLLSGWQNVSARAGHTMVEWVDGSGRRHLVVFGGAGYQATSEDADSTGGAGEVPSGPLLADVASVDVLEAEWSMHNNTGAGPSPRKFASAAVWRGDVMLVYGGLTNDGSASSELWAYNLTSRR
;
A
#
# COMPACT_ATOMS: atom_id res chain seq x y z
N VAL A 1 -15.53 6.13 -0.38
CA VAL A 1 -14.12 6.43 -0.02
C VAL A 1 -13.49 5.14 0.40
N TYR A 2 -12.27 4.85 -0.04
CA TYR A 2 -11.61 3.59 0.29
C TYR A 2 -10.45 3.79 1.26
N THR A 3 -10.32 2.90 2.23
CA THR A 3 -9.18 2.80 3.15
C THR A 3 -8.58 1.41 3.06
N LEU A 4 -7.25 1.34 3.06
CA LEU A 4 -6.49 0.10 2.90
C LEU A 4 -5.20 0.17 3.72
N GLY A 5 -4.95 -0.85 4.53
CA GLY A 5 -3.77 -0.93 5.40
C GLY A 5 -3.66 0.25 6.36
N GLY A 6 -2.43 0.66 6.66
CA GLY A 6 -2.14 1.70 7.62
C GLY A 6 -1.97 1.16 9.04
N ARG A 7 -1.86 2.09 10.00
CA ARG A 7 -1.71 1.78 11.42
C ARG A 7 -2.55 2.73 12.25
N THR A 8 -3.18 2.21 13.29
CA THR A 8 -4.03 2.97 14.23
C THR A 8 -3.28 3.41 15.49
N GLY A 9 -2.05 2.91 15.69
CA GLY A 9 -1.21 3.30 16.82
C GLY A 9 0.27 2.94 16.66
N ARG A 10 0.90 2.55 17.78
CA ARG A 10 2.34 2.29 17.93
C ARG A 10 2.68 0.80 18.04
N LEU A 11 1.71 -0.07 18.30
CA LEU A 11 1.89 -1.50 18.49
C LEU A 11 1.76 -2.26 17.16
N SER A 12 2.35 -3.46 17.08
CA SER A 12 2.21 -4.35 15.90
C SER A 12 0.77 -4.77 15.66
N SER A 13 0.02 -5.03 16.73
CA SER A 13 -1.41 -5.35 16.69
C SER A 13 -2.29 -4.21 16.16
N GLU A 14 -1.75 -2.99 16.08
CA GLU A 14 -2.43 -1.79 15.57
C GLU A 14 -2.11 -1.53 14.08
N VAL A 15 -1.35 -2.42 13.43
CA VAL A 15 -1.16 -2.40 11.97
C VAL A 15 -2.29 -3.16 11.30
N VAL A 16 -2.99 -2.50 10.39
CA VAL A 16 -4.10 -3.11 9.65
C VAL A 16 -3.53 -4.01 8.56
N SER A 17 -4.00 -5.26 8.52
CA SER A 17 -3.62 -6.21 7.48
C SER A 17 -4.06 -5.75 6.10
N SER A 18 -3.27 -6.06 5.08
CA SER A 18 -3.59 -5.75 3.68
C SER A 18 -4.53 -6.78 3.02
N ASN A 19 -5.27 -7.56 3.81
CA ASN A 19 -6.23 -8.57 3.34
C ASN A 19 -7.68 -8.05 3.31
N SER A 20 -7.91 -6.78 3.65
CA SER A 20 -9.23 -6.17 3.61
C SER A 20 -9.21 -4.77 3.02
N LEU A 21 -10.32 -4.41 2.39
CA LEU A 21 -10.61 -3.09 1.85
C LEU A 21 -11.85 -2.55 2.56
N GLU A 22 -11.73 -1.38 3.15
CA GLU A 22 -12.85 -0.68 3.74
C GLU A 22 -13.39 0.34 2.75
N GLU A 23 -14.71 0.33 2.58
CA GLU A 23 -15.46 1.29 1.78
C GLU A 23 -16.39 2.08 2.69
N PHE A 24 -16.15 3.38 2.79
CA PHE A 24 -17.04 4.32 3.46
C PHE A 24 -17.96 5.01 2.44
N ASP A 25 -19.27 4.86 2.62
CA ASP A 25 -20.29 5.65 1.94
C ASP A 25 -20.54 6.95 2.72
N PRO A 26 -20.10 8.12 2.22
CA PRO A 26 -20.31 9.38 2.92
C PRO A 26 -21.77 9.84 2.97
N ARG A 27 -22.63 9.37 2.04
CA ARG A 27 -24.04 9.76 2.00
C ARG A 27 -24.85 8.95 3.02
N GLY A 28 -24.67 7.63 3.01
CA GLY A 28 -25.29 6.71 3.96
C GLY A 28 -24.62 6.67 5.34
N ARG A 29 -23.40 7.22 5.46
CA ARG A 29 -22.55 7.16 6.66
C ARG A 29 -22.31 5.73 7.15
N SER A 30 -22.15 4.80 6.21
CA SER A 30 -21.91 3.39 6.49
C SER A 30 -20.52 2.99 6.03
N VAL A 31 -19.94 2.02 6.75
CA VAL A 31 -18.68 1.36 6.37
C VAL A 31 -19.00 -0.07 5.99
N ARG A 32 -18.44 -0.52 4.87
CA ARG A 32 -18.43 -1.91 4.44
C ARG A 32 -17.00 -2.39 4.35
N THR A 33 -16.70 -3.53 4.95
CA THR A 33 -15.41 -4.20 4.81
C THR A 33 -15.54 -5.34 3.80
N GLN A 34 -14.60 -5.42 2.87
CA GLN A 34 -14.50 -6.48 1.86
C GLN A 34 -13.20 -7.24 2.08
N LEU A 35 -13.27 -8.56 2.10
CA LEU A 35 -12.06 -9.40 2.12
C LEU A 35 -11.46 -9.43 0.71
N LEU A 36 -10.14 -9.30 0.65
CA LEU A 36 -9.43 -9.26 -0.61
C LEU A 36 -9.00 -10.67 -1.03
N SER A 37 -9.25 -11.06 -2.27
CA SER A 37 -8.80 -12.30 -2.90
C SER A 37 -7.63 -12.04 -3.88
N GLY A 38 -7.23 -13.04 -4.67
CA GLY A 38 -6.16 -12.91 -5.66
C GLY A 38 -4.76 -13.05 -5.05
N TRP A 39 -3.85 -12.13 -5.37
CA TRP A 39 -2.47 -12.16 -4.85
C TRP A 39 -2.40 -11.82 -3.36
N GLN A 40 -2.22 -12.82 -2.49
CA GLN A 40 -2.28 -12.65 -1.04
C GLN A 40 -0.94 -12.32 -0.36
N ASN A 41 0.17 -12.25 -1.11
CA ASN A 41 1.50 -11.99 -0.52
C ASN A 41 1.77 -10.48 -0.33
N VAL A 42 0.74 -9.71 -0.02
CA VAL A 42 0.86 -8.26 0.26
C VAL A 42 1.07 -8.10 1.76
N SER A 43 2.27 -7.69 2.16
CA SER A 43 2.53 -7.41 3.57
C SER A 43 1.63 -6.26 4.08
N ALA A 44 1.12 -6.42 5.30
CA ALA A 44 0.54 -5.32 6.07
C ALA A 44 1.53 -4.15 6.08
N ARG A 45 1.05 -2.93 5.84
CA ARG A 45 1.95 -1.79 5.58
C ARG A 45 1.38 -0.45 6.00
N ALA A 46 2.27 0.47 6.39
CA ALA A 46 1.94 1.85 6.71
C ALA A 46 2.91 2.84 6.04
N GLY A 47 2.47 4.08 5.85
CA GLY A 47 3.26 5.11 5.15
C GLY A 47 3.49 4.80 3.67
N HIS A 48 2.72 3.87 3.09
CA HIS A 48 2.65 3.67 1.65
C HIS A 48 1.91 4.85 1.01
N THR A 49 2.03 4.96 -0.31
CA THR A 49 1.20 5.88 -1.09
C THR A 49 0.16 5.08 -1.87
N MET A 50 -0.99 5.69 -2.12
CA MET A 50 -2.09 5.06 -2.84
C MET A 50 -2.72 6.07 -3.80
N VAL A 51 -2.98 5.63 -5.02
CA VAL A 51 -3.70 6.40 -6.03
C VAL A 51 -4.82 5.56 -6.63
N GLU A 52 -5.86 6.22 -7.10
CA GLU A 52 -6.87 5.57 -7.94
C GLU A 52 -6.47 5.65 -9.41
N TRP A 53 -6.65 4.54 -10.13
CA TRP A 53 -6.49 4.48 -11.57
C TRP A 53 -7.69 3.77 -12.23
N VAL A 54 -8.13 4.28 -13.38
CA VAL A 54 -9.18 3.65 -14.19
C VAL A 54 -8.55 3.04 -15.44
N ASP A 55 -8.66 1.72 -15.59
CA ASP A 55 -8.09 1.03 -16.74
C ASP A 55 -8.88 1.28 -18.04
N GLY A 56 -8.35 0.82 -19.18
CA GLY A 56 -9.00 1.01 -20.48
C GLY A 56 -10.38 0.33 -20.62
N SER A 57 -10.76 -0.54 -19.69
CA SER A 57 -12.08 -1.16 -19.62
C SER A 57 -13.05 -0.41 -18.69
N GLY A 58 -12.60 0.65 -18.02
CA GLY A 58 -13.38 1.43 -17.06
C GLY A 58 -13.36 0.86 -15.63
N ARG A 59 -12.55 -0.16 -15.35
CA ARG A 59 -12.42 -0.71 -13.99
C ARG A 59 -11.52 0.16 -13.16
N ARG A 60 -11.88 0.31 -11.88
CA ARG A 60 -11.18 1.17 -10.92
C ARG A 60 -10.23 0.32 -10.09
N HIS A 61 -8.99 0.78 -9.99
CA HIS A 61 -7.90 0.12 -9.29
C HIS A 61 -7.35 1.06 -8.22
N LEU A 62 -7.18 0.58 -6.99
CA LEU A 62 -6.38 1.27 -5.98
C LEU A 62 -4.95 0.77 -6.10
N VAL A 63 -4.06 1.61 -6.61
CA VAL A 63 -2.65 1.29 -6.85
C VAL A 63 -1.83 1.76 -5.65
N VAL A 64 -1.11 0.83 -5.05
CA VAL A 64 -0.29 1.05 -3.85
C VAL A 64 1.18 0.94 -4.24
N PHE A 65 2.00 1.84 -3.69
CA PHE A 65 3.45 1.76 -3.81
C PHE A 65 4.13 1.90 -2.44
N GLY A 66 5.08 1.00 -2.20
CA GLY A 66 6.04 1.08 -1.10
C GLY A 66 5.40 1.07 0.29
N GLY A 67 5.94 1.90 1.18
CA GLY A 67 5.62 1.92 2.60
C GLY A 67 6.53 1.02 3.42
N ALA A 68 6.33 1.02 4.73
CA ALA A 68 7.00 0.10 5.62
C ALA A 68 6.14 -1.16 5.78
N GLY A 69 6.73 -2.32 5.48
CA GLY A 69 6.09 -3.61 5.70
C GLY A 69 6.10 -4.00 7.17
N TYR A 70 5.12 -4.79 7.56
CA TYR A 70 5.05 -5.46 8.86
C TYR A 70 4.79 -6.93 8.57
N GLN A 71 5.55 -7.80 9.23
CA GLN A 71 5.24 -9.22 9.18
C GLN A 71 3.90 -9.42 9.90
N ALA A 72 2.97 -10.11 9.25
CA ALA A 72 1.84 -10.68 9.96
C ALA A 72 2.38 -11.87 10.75
N THR A 73 3.05 -11.63 11.88
CA THR A 73 3.36 -12.72 12.79
C THR A 73 2.05 -13.09 13.46
N SER A 74 1.44 -14.17 12.96
CA SER A 74 0.34 -14.86 13.64
C SER A 74 0.75 -15.46 14.99
N GLU A 75 1.94 -15.17 15.53
CA GLU A 75 2.52 -15.84 16.71
C GLU A 75 3.38 -14.94 17.63
N ASP A 76 3.32 -13.60 17.58
CA ASP A 76 3.97 -12.76 18.62
C ASP A 76 3.00 -12.37 19.76
N ALA A 77 2.02 -13.22 20.04
CA ALA A 77 1.12 -13.06 21.19
C ALA A 77 1.73 -13.53 22.52
N ASP A 78 3.02 -13.87 22.55
CA ASP A 78 3.73 -14.20 23.80
C ASP A 78 5.16 -13.65 23.80
N SER A 79 5.28 -12.33 23.92
CA SER A 79 6.46 -11.73 24.55
C SER A 79 6.00 -10.81 25.67
N THR A 80 6.12 -11.34 26.89
CA THR A 80 6.05 -10.61 28.14
C THR A 80 6.94 -9.34 28.10
N GLY A 81 6.31 -8.18 28.34
CA GLY A 81 6.98 -7.01 28.90
C GLY A 81 7.67 -6.05 27.93
N GLY A 82 6.98 -4.96 27.60
CA GLY A 82 7.62 -3.71 27.16
C GLY A 82 6.71 -2.85 26.29
N ALA A 83 6.35 -1.66 26.77
CA ALA A 83 5.76 -0.59 25.96
C ALA A 83 6.78 -0.02 24.95
N GLY A 84 7.26 -0.87 24.03
CA GLY A 84 8.25 -0.55 23.02
C GLY A 84 7.62 -0.33 21.65
N GLU A 85 8.06 0.72 20.96
CA GLU A 85 7.76 0.95 19.55
C GLU A 85 8.26 -0.24 18.72
N VAL A 86 7.41 -0.84 17.89
CA VAL A 86 7.82 -1.95 17.02
C VAL A 86 8.66 -1.36 15.88
N PRO A 87 9.89 -1.86 15.64
CA PRO A 87 10.68 -1.46 14.49
C PRO A 87 9.84 -1.71 13.23
N SER A 88 9.71 -0.69 12.39
CA SER A 88 9.11 -0.92 11.08
C SER A 88 9.89 -2.02 10.36
N GLY A 89 9.19 -2.99 9.76
CA GLY A 89 9.82 -4.00 8.91
C GLY A 89 10.45 -3.35 7.65
N PRO A 90 10.92 -4.16 6.68
CA PRO A 90 11.62 -3.63 5.53
C PRO A 90 10.77 -2.58 4.81
N LEU A 91 11.40 -1.50 4.35
CA LEU A 91 10.74 -0.63 3.39
C LEU A 91 10.53 -1.42 2.10
N LEU A 92 9.42 -1.12 1.44
CA LEU A 92 8.98 -1.82 0.25
C LEU A 92 9.15 -0.91 -0.97
N ALA A 93 9.33 -1.53 -2.14
CA ALA A 93 9.39 -0.87 -3.45
C ALA A 93 8.41 -1.51 -4.45
N ASP A 94 7.56 -2.42 -3.98
CA ASP A 94 6.58 -3.09 -4.82
C ASP A 94 5.46 -2.13 -5.23
N VAL A 95 4.89 -2.42 -6.39
CA VAL A 95 3.63 -1.83 -6.86
C VAL A 95 2.62 -2.96 -6.93
N ALA A 96 1.43 -2.72 -6.38
CA ALA A 96 0.32 -3.65 -6.44
C ALA A 96 -0.98 -2.88 -6.59
N SER A 97 -2.02 -3.53 -7.09
CA SER A 97 -3.33 -2.89 -7.23
C SER A 97 -4.46 -3.77 -6.72
N VAL A 98 -5.48 -3.15 -6.14
CA VAL A 98 -6.77 -3.80 -5.85
C VAL A 98 -7.79 -3.37 -6.89
N ASP A 99 -8.42 -4.32 -7.58
CA ASP A 99 -9.69 -4.06 -8.29
C ASP A 99 -10.80 -3.85 -7.25
N VAL A 100 -11.37 -2.65 -7.21
CA VAL A 100 -12.33 -2.28 -6.14
C VAL A 100 -13.69 -2.96 -6.28
N LEU A 101 -14.04 -3.43 -7.49
CA LEU A 101 -15.31 -4.10 -7.74
C LEU A 101 -15.21 -5.57 -7.36
N GLU A 102 -14.15 -6.23 -7.81
CA GLU A 102 -13.92 -7.65 -7.56
C GLU A 102 -13.27 -7.91 -6.19
N ALA A 103 -12.78 -6.87 -5.52
CA ALA A 103 -12.01 -6.98 -4.29
C ALA A 103 -10.78 -7.90 -4.46
N GLU A 104 -10.09 -7.79 -5.59
CA GLU A 104 -8.99 -8.68 -5.96
C GLU A 104 -7.65 -7.95 -6.03
N TRP A 105 -6.65 -8.49 -5.32
CA TRP A 105 -5.26 -8.06 -5.46
C TRP A 105 -4.63 -8.58 -6.76
N SER A 106 -3.92 -7.69 -7.43
CA SER A 106 -3.02 -7.98 -8.54
C SER A 106 -1.62 -7.46 -8.22
N MET A 107 -0.63 -8.34 -8.25
CA MET A 107 0.78 -7.93 -8.28
C MET A 107 1.07 -7.24 -9.61
N HIS A 108 1.82 -6.14 -9.58
CA HIS A 108 2.49 -5.65 -10.77
C HIS A 108 3.90 -6.23 -10.76
N ASN A 109 4.21 -7.10 -11.73
CA ASN A 109 5.60 -7.47 -11.97
C ASN A 109 6.31 -6.17 -12.37
N ASN A 110 7.43 -5.84 -11.75
CA ASN A 110 8.19 -4.63 -12.09
C ASN A 110 9.59 -5.09 -12.47
N THR A 111 9.82 -5.28 -13.76
CA THR A 111 11.07 -5.85 -14.29
C THR A 111 12.13 -4.79 -14.65
N GLY A 112 11.79 -3.51 -14.57
CA GLY A 112 12.68 -2.38 -14.85
C GLY A 112 13.35 -1.76 -13.62
N ALA A 113 14.24 -0.78 -13.86
CA ALA A 113 14.78 0.04 -12.79
C ALA A 113 13.66 0.87 -12.15
N GLY A 114 13.57 0.84 -10.83
CA GLY A 114 12.57 1.58 -10.07
C GLY A 114 13.16 2.33 -8.88
N PRO A 115 12.35 3.13 -8.18
CA PRO A 115 12.76 3.77 -6.94
C PRO A 115 13.28 2.73 -5.94
N SER A 116 14.29 3.13 -5.16
CA SER A 116 14.67 2.38 -3.96
C SER A 116 13.48 2.26 -2.98
N PRO A 117 13.42 1.20 -2.16
CA PRO A 117 12.37 1.04 -1.16
C PRO A 117 12.23 2.26 -0.25
N ARG A 118 10.98 2.71 -0.06
CA ARG A 118 10.69 3.98 0.62
C ARG A 118 9.30 4.04 1.24
N LYS A 119 9.15 4.91 2.23
CA LYS A 119 7.86 5.29 2.85
C LYS A 119 7.65 6.80 2.82
N PHE A 120 6.42 7.24 3.04
CA PHE A 120 6.00 8.65 3.05
C PHE A 120 6.24 9.39 1.73
N ALA A 121 6.35 8.64 0.62
CA ALA A 121 6.36 9.22 -0.70
C ALA A 121 4.96 9.76 -1.05
N SER A 122 4.92 10.82 -1.83
CA SER A 122 3.68 11.33 -2.40
C SER A 122 3.46 10.72 -3.78
N ALA A 123 2.20 10.50 -4.17
CA ALA A 123 1.89 10.04 -5.51
C ALA A 123 0.65 10.71 -6.10
N ALA A 124 0.61 10.76 -7.44
CA ALA A 124 -0.50 11.26 -8.21
C ALA A 124 -0.58 10.55 -9.57
N VAL A 125 -1.78 10.49 -10.16
CA VAL A 125 -1.93 10.04 -11.54
C VAL A 125 -1.79 11.22 -12.50
N TRP A 126 -0.95 11.05 -13.51
CA TRP A 126 -0.73 11.98 -14.60
C TRP A 126 -1.22 11.37 -15.92
N ARG A 127 -2.00 12.14 -16.68
CA ARG A 127 -2.57 11.75 -17.99
C ARG A 127 -3.39 10.45 -18.03
N GLY A 128 -3.75 9.92 -16.87
CA GLY A 128 -4.65 8.76 -16.72
C GLY A 128 -3.95 7.40 -16.75
N ASP A 129 -2.67 7.34 -17.11
CA ASP A 129 -1.93 6.09 -17.30
C ASP A 129 -0.53 6.09 -16.66
N VAL A 130 -0.12 7.19 -16.03
CA VAL A 130 1.17 7.27 -15.32
C VAL A 130 0.94 7.59 -13.85
N MET A 131 1.48 6.76 -12.96
CA MET A 131 1.63 7.10 -11.54
C MET A 131 2.96 7.81 -11.35
N LEU A 132 2.92 9.05 -10.89
CA LEU A 132 4.09 9.79 -10.43
C LEU A 132 4.30 9.52 -8.94
N VAL A 133 5.55 9.28 -8.54
CA VAL A 133 5.96 9.11 -7.14
C VAL A 133 7.09 10.08 -6.83
N TYR A 134 6.92 10.92 -5.82
CA TYR A 134 7.89 11.93 -5.43
C TYR A 134 8.37 11.73 -3.99
N GLY A 135 9.68 11.81 -3.82
CA GLY A 135 10.36 11.87 -2.54
C GLY A 135 10.18 10.62 -1.68
N GLY A 136 9.92 10.82 -0.39
CA GLY A 136 9.85 9.77 0.64
C GLY A 136 11.17 9.56 1.39
N LEU A 137 11.12 8.78 2.46
CA LEU A 137 12.29 8.35 3.24
C LEU A 137 12.76 6.98 2.78
N THR A 138 14.06 6.87 2.48
CA THR A 138 14.73 5.65 2.06
C THR A 138 15.30 4.85 3.24
N ASN A 139 15.84 3.66 2.98
CA ASN A 139 16.36 2.74 4.01
C ASN A 139 17.49 3.32 4.88
N ASP A 140 18.25 4.27 4.36
CA ASP A 140 19.31 4.98 5.08
C ASP A 140 18.77 6.15 5.95
N GLY A 141 17.45 6.35 5.97
CA GLY A 141 16.79 7.44 6.70
C GLY A 141 16.81 8.77 5.95
N SER A 142 17.38 8.84 4.75
CA SER A 142 17.46 10.07 3.96
C SER A 142 16.12 10.41 3.31
N ALA A 143 15.80 11.71 3.25
CA ALA A 143 14.71 12.20 2.42
C ALA A 143 15.17 12.28 0.96
N SER A 144 14.46 11.60 0.08
CA SER A 144 14.68 11.65 -1.36
C SER A 144 14.00 12.88 -1.97
N SER A 145 14.60 13.42 -3.03
CA SER A 145 14.01 14.44 -3.92
C SER A 145 13.75 13.90 -5.33
N GLU A 146 13.82 12.58 -5.51
CA GLU A 146 13.60 11.93 -6.79
C GLU A 146 12.12 11.95 -7.19
N LEU A 147 11.88 12.09 -8.49
CA LEU A 147 10.58 11.88 -9.13
C LEU A 147 10.67 10.65 -10.02
N TRP A 148 9.79 9.69 -9.77
CA TRP A 148 9.65 8.46 -10.54
C TRP A 148 8.32 8.43 -11.27
N ALA A 149 8.31 7.84 -12.46
CA ALA A 149 7.10 7.64 -13.25
C ALA A 149 6.91 6.14 -13.49
N TYR A 150 5.74 5.64 -13.18
CA TYR A 150 5.33 4.27 -13.37
C TYR A 150 4.18 4.21 -14.38
N ASN A 151 4.36 3.47 -15.47
CA ASN A 151 3.31 3.27 -16.46
C ASN A 151 2.32 2.20 -15.97
N LEU A 152 1.10 2.64 -15.67
CA LEU A 152 0.03 1.82 -15.11
C LEU A 152 -0.53 0.79 -16.09
N THR A 153 -0.38 1.03 -17.40
CA THR A 153 -0.87 0.11 -18.44
C THR A 153 0.07 -1.06 -18.66
N SER A 154 1.36 -0.88 -18.35
CA SER A 154 2.40 -1.90 -18.55
C SER A 154 2.66 -2.67 -17.26
N ARG A 155 1.64 -3.31 -16.65
CA ARG A 155 1.70 -4.08 -15.37
C ARG A 155 2.69 -5.29 -15.40
N ARG A 156 3.90 -5.13 -15.95
CA ARG A 156 4.94 -6.13 -16.30
C ARG A 156 6.33 -5.76 -15.75
#